data_AF-A0A2D9LAS9-F1
#
_entry.id   AF-A0A2D9LAS9-F1
#
_cell.length_a   1.000
_cell.length_b   1.000
_cell.length_c   1.000
_cell.angle_alpha   90.00
_cell.angle_beta   90.00
_cell.angle_gamma   90.00
#
_symmetry.space_group_name_H-M   'P 1'
#
loop_
_entity.id
_entity.type
_entity.pdbx_description
1 polymer ?
#
loop_
_entity_poly.entity_id
_entity_poly.type
_entity_poly.pdbx_seq_one_letter_code
_entity_poly.pdbx_strand_id
1 'polypeptide(L)' 'TARECGIHYFAAGHHATERYGVQALGAAIAEAFGVTHRFIDCDNPV' A
#
# COMPACT_ATOMS: atom_id res chain seq x y z
N THR A 1 1.69 -18.60 -19.04
CA THR A 1 2.44 -17.46 -18.47
C THR A 1 1.98 -16.16 -19.13
N ALA A 2 2.20 -14.98 -18.51
CA ALA A 2 1.76 -13.69 -19.09
C ALA A 2 2.18 -13.50 -20.56
N ARG A 3 3.36 -14.04 -20.95
CA ARG A 3 3.83 -14.12 -22.34
C ARG A 3 2.93 -14.96 -23.26
N GLU A 4 2.54 -16.16 -22.84
CA GLU A 4 1.67 -17.05 -23.62
C GLU A 4 0.24 -16.51 -23.77
N CYS A 5 -0.20 -15.66 -22.84
CA CYS A 5 -1.53 -15.08 -22.83
C CYS A 5 -1.61 -13.69 -23.49
N GLY A 6 -0.48 -13.10 -23.89
CA GLY A 6 -0.44 -11.72 -24.41
C GLY A 6 -0.83 -10.66 -23.38
N ILE A 7 -0.62 -10.93 -22.08
CA ILE A 7 -1.01 -10.05 -20.98
C ILE A 7 0.22 -9.23 -20.54
N HIS A 8 0.04 -7.92 -20.39
CA HIS A 8 1.05 -7.06 -19.77
C HIS A 8 1.10 -7.31 -18.26
N TYR A 9 2.29 -7.61 -17.75
CA TYR A 9 2.53 -7.89 -16.33
C TYR A 9 3.46 -6.84 -15.74
N PHE A 10 3.10 -6.32 -14.56
CA PHE A 10 3.90 -5.37 -13.79
C PHE A 10 4.10 -5.89 -12.37
N ALA A 11 5.35 -6.11 -11.99
CA ALA A 11 5.74 -6.36 -10.60
C ALA A 11 6.12 -5.03 -9.95
N ALA A 12 5.14 -4.36 -9.33
CA ALA A 12 5.32 -3.02 -8.78
C ALA A 12 5.89 -2.98 -7.34
N GLY A 13 6.36 -4.13 -6.81
CA GLY A 13 6.83 -4.29 -5.44
C GLY A 13 5.69 -4.52 -4.44
N HIS A 14 5.86 -5.46 -3.51
CA HIS A 14 4.81 -5.80 -2.54
C HIS A 14 4.63 -4.66 -1.54
N HIS A 15 5.71 -4.27 -0.85
CA HIS A 15 5.70 -3.12 0.08
C HIS A 15 5.21 -1.82 -0.57
N ALA A 16 5.68 -1.54 -1.78
CA ALA A 16 5.35 -0.30 -2.49
C ALA A 16 3.85 -0.19 -2.84
N THR A 17 3.15 -1.30 -3.04
CA THR A 17 1.73 -1.31 -3.40
C THR A 17 0.80 -1.44 -2.20
N GLU A 18 1.26 -1.94 -1.06
CA GLU A 18 0.43 -2.19 0.13
C GLU A 18 0.39 -1.04 1.14
N ARG A 19 1.31 -0.08 1.04
CA ARG A 19 1.42 1.10 1.92
C ARG A 19 0.20 2.04 1.93
N TYR A 20 -0.57 2.11 0.84
CA TYR A 20 -1.65 3.09 0.70
C TYR A 20 -2.89 2.75 1.53
N GLY A 21 -3.17 1.46 1.72
CA GLY A 21 -4.34 1.01 2.49
C GLY A 21 -4.25 1.40 3.96
N VAL A 22 -3.10 1.17 4.59
CA VAL A 22 -2.89 1.51 6.01
C VAL A 22 -2.85 3.03 6.24
N GLN A 23 -2.37 3.81 5.28
CA GLN A 23 -2.44 5.29 5.34
C GLN A 23 -3.89 5.79 5.31
N ALA A 24 -4.71 5.27 4.40
CA ALA A 24 -6.12 5.62 4.31
C ALA A 24 -6.89 5.23 5.57
N LEU A 25 -6.60 4.05 6.14
CA LEU A 25 -7.18 3.61 7.40
C LEU A 25 -6.81 4.54 8.56
N GLY A 26 -5.54 4.97 8.65
CA GLY A 26 -5.08 5.93 9.66
C GLY A 26 -5.83 7.25 9.59
N ALA A 27 -6.03 7.78 8.37
CA ALA A 27 -6.82 8.99 8.15
C ALA A 27 -8.28 8.84 8.61
N ALA A 28 -8.93 7.73 8.23
CA ALA A 28 -10.32 7.46 8.61
C ALA A 28 -10.50 7.35 10.13
N ILE A 29 -9.56 6.71 10.83
CA ILE A 29 -9.57 6.60 12.30
C ILE A 29 -9.37 7.97 12.95
N ALA A 30 -8.45 8.79 12.43
CA ALA A 30 -8.22 10.13 12.96
C ALA A 30 -9.46 11.02 12.83
N GLU A 31 -10.15 10.96 11.70
CA GLU A 31 -11.40 11.69 11.46
C GLU A 31 -12.53 11.21 12.40
N ALA A 32 -12.73 9.89 12.51
CA ALA A 32 -13.84 9.33 13.27
C ALA A 32 -13.70 9.50 14.79
N PHE A 33 -12.47 9.52 15.31
CA PHE A 33 -12.22 9.46 16.75
C PHE A 33 -11.43 10.66 17.30
N GLY A 34 -11.02 11.61 16.46
CA GLY A 34 -10.27 12.79 16.87
C GLY A 34 -8.85 12.48 17.40
N VAL A 35 -8.28 11.35 17.00
CA VAL A 35 -6.94 10.91 17.43
C VAL A 35 -5.87 11.32 16.43
N THR A 36 -4.65 11.55 16.92
CA THR A 36 -3.48 11.77 16.06
C THR A 36 -2.93 10.43 15.59
N HIS A 37 -2.72 10.26 14.28
CA HIS A 37 -2.05 9.09 13.72
C HIS A 37 -0.74 9.51 13.04
N ARG A 38 0.23 8.60 12.95
CA ARG A 38 1.45 8.76 12.17
C ARG A 38 1.76 7.46 11.45
N PHE A 39 1.77 7.51 10.12
CA PHE A 39 2.30 6.42 9.32
C PHE A 39 3.83 6.40 9.44
N ILE A 40 4.40 5.22 9.69
CA ILE A 40 5.85 4.99 9.68
C ILE A 40 6.15 4.05 8.52
N ASP A 41 6.90 4.57 7.56
CA ASP A 41 7.40 3.78 6.46
C ASP A 41 8.65 3.03 6.91
N CYS A 42 8.63 1.71 6.79
CA CYS A 42 9.79 0.86 7.02
C CYS A 42 10.10 0.20 5.69
N ASP A 43 11.12 0.71 4.99
CA ASP A 43 11.49 0.21 3.68
C ASP A 43 11.84 -1.27 3.75
N ASN A 44 11.01 -2.10 3.12
CA ASN A 44 11.32 -3.48 2.81
C ASN A 44 11.61 -3.57 1.30
N PRO A 45 12.79 -4.04 0.87
CA PRO A 45 13.15 -4.13 -0.54
C PRO A 45 12.34 -5.17 -1.35
N VAL A 46 11.34 -5.83 -0.75
CA VAL A 46 10.53 -6.91 -1.34
C VAL A 46 9.05 -6.55 -1.31
#